data_AF-A0A7C4GUQ6-F1
#
_entry.id   AF-A0A7C4GUQ6-F1
#
_cell.length_a   1.000
_cell.length_b   1.000
_cell.length_c   1.000
_cell.angle_alpha   90.00
_cell.angle_beta   90.00
_cell.angle_gamma   90.00
#
_symmetry.space_group_name_H-M   'P 1'
#
loop_
_entity.id
_entity.type
_entity.pdbx_description
1 polymer ?
#
loop_
_entity_poly.entity_id
_entity_poly.type
_entity_poly.pdbx_seq_one_letter_code
_entity_poly.pdbx_strand_id
1 'polypeptide(L)'
;MPLRIRTAGIEVDVKMKPVGNEIMVPKPEIQMRRIDTGDLLEKVRVVTDRRYLWIGHGKELATETRLIDPETGKDVPSSEALEILSHYNYKLVDSKGNIVDEREMGELIEYYYVDEKGDEHVVRPFERTQLLDIPPENWVPSTLVDEFVITAVYELYTDKKLDMVKLWELAEKMLKEDKVGVTTYSHGRGFVSYYAFLCPIMVNGKFGWLLKLTDTKMRFDHLMEIPAKIPLPVKQAPTLERLPPVQLIVATAKKKKQTS
;
A
#
# COMPACT_ATOMS: atom_id res chain seq x y z
N MET A 1 20.12 13.03 -8.94
CA MET A 1 20.68 12.12 -9.96
C MET A 1 19.55 11.27 -10.55
N PRO A 2 19.56 10.95 -11.85
CA PRO A 2 18.57 10.07 -12.47
C PRO A 2 18.69 8.65 -11.89
N LEU A 3 17.57 7.93 -11.82
CA LEU A 3 17.53 6.51 -11.42
C LEU A 3 17.95 5.68 -12.63
N ARG A 4 18.76 4.64 -12.43
CA ARG A 4 19.18 3.72 -13.50
C ARG A 4 18.58 2.34 -13.30
N ILE A 5 18.22 1.68 -14.39
CA ILE A 5 17.87 0.25 -14.39
C ILE A 5 19.02 -0.49 -15.06
N ARG A 6 19.55 -1.51 -14.38
CA ARG A 6 20.52 -2.45 -14.94
C ARG A 6 19.98 -3.87 -14.84
N THR A 7 20.06 -4.55 -15.97
CA THR A 7 19.74 -5.98 -16.12
C THR A 7 20.86 -6.62 -16.94
N ALA A 8 20.83 -7.94 -17.12
CA ALA A 8 21.82 -8.64 -17.94
C ALA A 8 21.89 -8.17 -19.42
N GLY A 9 20.86 -7.50 -19.94
CA GLY A 9 20.79 -7.09 -21.35
C GLY A 9 20.73 -5.58 -21.60
N ILE A 10 20.39 -4.76 -20.60
CA ILE A 10 20.22 -3.32 -20.77
C ILE A 10 20.69 -2.53 -19.54
N GLU A 11 21.24 -1.34 -19.80
CA GLU A 11 21.43 -0.27 -18.83
C GLU A 11 20.80 1.00 -19.40
N VAL A 12 19.86 1.60 -18.65
CA VAL A 12 19.05 2.74 -19.09
C VAL A 12 18.78 3.73 -17.96
N ASP A 13 18.72 5.02 -18.31
CA ASP A 13 18.30 6.07 -17.38
C ASP A 13 16.79 6.22 -17.39
N VAL A 14 16.19 6.27 -16.20
CA VAL A 14 14.75 6.46 -16.01
C VAL A 14 14.44 7.58 -15.02
N LYS A 15 13.27 8.15 -15.22
CA LYS A 15 12.59 9.07 -14.29
C LYS A 15 11.50 8.31 -13.57
N MET A 16 11.19 8.75 -12.35
CA MET A 16 10.22 8.11 -11.47
C MET A 16 9.16 9.12 -11.05
N LYS A 17 7.88 8.78 -11.19
CA LYS A 17 6.74 9.62 -10.79
C LYS A 17 5.70 8.79 -10.03
N PRO A 18 5.15 9.27 -8.90
CA PRO A 18 4.06 8.56 -8.23
C PRO A 18 2.87 8.38 -9.17
N VAL A 19 2.28 7.18 -9.18
CA VAL A 19 1.04 6.93 -9.93
C VAL A 19 -0.10 7.73 -9.30
N GLY A 20 -0.93 8.34 -10.12
CA GLY A 20 -2.13 9.06 -9.67
C GLY A 20 -3.23 8.11 -9.22
N ASN A 21 -4.07 8.54 -8.28
CA ASN A 21 -5.23 7.78 -7.84
C ASN A 21 -6.50 8.33 -8.47
N GLU A 22 -7.29 7.46 -9.10
CA GLU A 22 -8.66 7.77 -9.49
C GLU A 22 -9.62 7.25 -8.41
N ILE A 23 -10.49 8.13 -7.89
CA ILE A 23 -11.47 7.75 -6.88
C ILE A 23 -12.60 6.99 -7.60
N MET A 24 -12.57 5.66 -7.51
CA MET A 24 -13.60 4.80 -8.11
C MET A 24 -14.93 4.82 -7.34
N VAL A 25 -14.86 5.09 -6.03
CA VAL A 25 -16.04 5.21 -5.16
C VAL A 25 -16.01 6.59 -4.51
N PRO A 26 -16.90 7.52 -4.90
CA PRO A 26 -16.91 8.86 -4.31
C PRO A 26 -17.13 8.74 -2.80
N LYS A 27 -16.21 9.30 -2.02
CA LYS A 27 -16.40 9.44 -0.57
C LYS A 27 -17.35 10.61 -0.34
N PRO A 28 -18.57 10.40 0.19
CA PRO A 28 -19.45 11.51 0.50
C PRO A 28 -18.82 12.38 1.59
N GLU A 29 -19.00 13.69 1.49
CA GLU A 29 -18.62 14.61 2.56
C GLU A 29 -19.61 14.40 3.72
N ILE A 30 -19.12 13.85 4.84
CA ILE A 30 -19.93 13.64 6.04
C ILE A 30 -19.79 14.87 6.93
N GLN A 31 -20.84 15.69 6.98
CA GLN A 31 -20.95 16.81 7.91
C GLN A 31 -21.66 16.37 9.19
N MET A 32 -21.08 16.67 10.35
CA MET A 32 -21.70 16.39 11.64
C MET A 32 -22.50 17.61 12.08
N ARG A 33 -23.68 17.39 12.64
CA ARG A 33 -24.52 18.46 13.20
C ARG A 33 -25.08 18.04 14.55
N ARG A 34 -25.34 19.02 15.41
CA ARG A 34 -26.13 18.83 16.63
C ARG A 34 -27.58 18.49 16.26
N ILE A 35 -28.14 17.46 16.87
CA ILE A 35 -29.53 17.01 16.60
C ILE A 35 -30.54 18.03 17.13
N ASP A 36 -30.21 18.70 18.22
CA ASP A 36 -31.08 19.64 18.93
C ASP A 36 -31.05 21.06 18.33
N THR A 37 -29.88 21.55 17.92
CA THR A 37 -29.72 22.92 17.42
C THR A 37 -29.46 23.01 15.91
N GLY A 38 -29.06 21.93 15.26
CA GLY A 38 -28.68 21.91 13.84
C GLY A 38 -27.29 22.50 13.53
N ASP A 39 -26.57 22.95 14.56
CA ASP A 39 -25.24 23.56 14.44
C ASP A 39 -24.22 22.57 13.89
N LEU A 40 -23.34 23.04 13.02
CA LEU A 40 -22.27 22.23 12.45
C LEU A 40 -21.24 21.89 13.53
N LEU A 41 -20.87 20.61 13.60
CA LEU A 41 -19.86 20.08 14.50
C LEU A 41 -18.59 19.77 13.71
N GLU A 42 -17.47 20.32 14.17
CA GLU A 42 -16.15 20.01 13.65
C GLU A 42 -15.34 19.21 14.66
N LYS A 43 -14.67 18.15 14.21
CA LYS A 43 -13.71 17.42 15.03
C LYS A 43 -12.38 18.14 14.96
N VAL A 44 -12.04 18.87 16.01
CA VAL A 44 -10.72 19.48 16.19
C VAL A 44 -9.84 18.61 17.10
N ARG A 45 -8.53 18.59 16.85
CA ARG A 45 -7.57 17.94 17.75
C ARG A 45 -7.22 18.91 18.87
N VAL A 46 -7.52 18.53 20.11
CA VAL A 46 -7.21 19.32 21.32
C VAL A 46 -6.06 18.66 22.06
N VAL A 47 -5.13 19.45 22.59
CA VAL A 47 -4.06 18.96 23.46
C VAL A 47 -4.62 18.79 24.87
N THR A 48 -4.58 17.56 25.40
CA THR A 48 -5.11 17.26 26.73
C THR A 48 -4.13 17.57 27.85
N ASP A 49 -2.83 17.37 27.61
CA ASP A 49 -1.77 17.57 28.60
C ASP A 49 -0.58 18.29 27.97
N ARG A 50 -0.02 19.26 28.71
CA ARG A 50 1.18 20.01 28.31
C ARG A 50 2.32 19.73 29.28
N ARG A 51 3.51 19.47 28.76
CA ARG A 51 4.75 19.34 29.53
C ARG A 51 5.73 20.41 29.07
N TYR A 52 6.31 21.13 30.03
CA TYR A 52 7.29 22.18 29.78
C TYR A 52 8.62 21.77 30.40
N LEU A 53 9.69 21.85 29.61
CA LEU A 53 11.05 21.51 30.04
C LEU A 53 11.91 22.76 30.10
N TRP A 54 12.68 22.91 31.18
CA TRP A 54 13.68 23.95 31.30
C TRP A 54 14.90 23.59 30.45
N ILE A 55 15.04 24.28 29.33
CA ILE A 55 16.18 24.13 28.41
C ILE A 55 17.50 24.32 29.16
N GLY A 56 18.42 23.36 29.00
CA GLY A 56 19.73 23.34 29.65
C GLY A 56 19.77 22.78 31.07
N HIS A 57 18.62 22.52 31.69
CA HIS A 57 18.52 21.96 33.04
C HIS A 57 17.78 20.63 33.12
N GLY A 58 17.05 20.23 32.07
CA GLY A 58 16.34 18.95 31.97
C GLY A 58 15.19 18.77 32.97
N LYS A 59 14.79 19.84 33.66
CA LYS A 59 13.74 19.81 34.69
C LYS A 59 12.38 20.18 34.12
N GLU A 60 11.34 19.50 34.56
CA GLU A 60 9.96 19.90 34.27
C GLU A 60 9.59 21.19 35.01
N LEU A 61 8.86 22.05 34.32
CA LEU A 61 8.37 23.31 34.86
C LEU A 61 6.89 23.19 35.22
N ALA A 62 6.55 23.61 36.45
CA ALA A 62 5.18 23.96 36.77
C ALA A 62 4.80 25.21 35.98
N THR A 63 3.62 25.17 35.33
CA THR A 63 3.18 26.26 34.45
C THR A 63 1.90 26.86 34.99
N GLU A 64 1.90 28.18 35.14
CA GLU A 64 0.70 28.97 35.40
C GLU A 64 0.35 29.71 34.09
N THR A 65 -0.76 29.32 33.44
CA THR A 65 -1.21 29.98 32.21
C THR A 65 -2.30 30.98 32.55
N ARG A 66 -2.04 32.27 32.28
CA ARG A 66 -3.06 33.33 32.34
C ARG A 66 -3.45 33.73 30.94
N LEU A 67 -4.75 33.63 30.66
CA LEU A 67 -5.32 34.08 29.40
C LEU A 67 -5.91 35.46 29.64
N ILE A 68 -5.53 36.43 28.83
CA ILE A 68 -5.94 37.83 29.02
C ILE A 68 -6.63 38.28 27.75
N ASP A 69 -7.84 38.83 27.89
CA ASP A 69 -8.52 39.52 26.81
C ASP A 69 -7.72 40.79 26.46
N PRO A 70 -7.17 40.91 25.24
CA PRO A 70 -6.34 42.05 24.86
C PRO A 70 -7.10 43.38 24.81
N GLU A 71 -8.44 43.36 24.67
CA GLU A 71 -9.25 44.56 24.58
C GLU A 71 -9.66 45.08 25.96
N THR A 72 -9.99 44.17 26.89
CA THR A 72 -10.50 44.55 28.22
C THR A 72 -9.48 44.37 29.35
N GLY A 73 -8.36 43.68 29.09
CA GLY A 73 -7.31 43.40 30.06
C GLY A 73 -7.71 42.42 31.17
N LYS A 74 -8.88 41.77 31.06
CA LYS A 74 -9.39 40.84 32.06
C LYS A 74 -8.84 39.44 31.85
N ASP A 75 -8.65 38.71 32.95
CA ASP A 75 -8.35 37.29 32.89
C ASP A 75 -9.57 36.52 32.36
N VAL A 76 -9.32 35.66 31.36
CA VAL A 76 -10.30 34.77 30.74
C VAL A 76 -10.12 33.37 31.33
N PRO A 77 -11.18 32.73 31.86
CA PRO A 77 -11.11 31.35 32.32
C PRO A 77 -10.67 30.39 31.21
N SER A 78 -9.84 29.41 31.53
CA SER A 78 -9.40 28.40 30.56
C SER A 78 -10.55 27.57 29.96
N SER A 79 -11.67 27.44 30.68
CA SER A 79 -12.90 26.79 30.19
C SER A 79 -13.59 27.53 29.03
N GLU A 80 -13.29 28.82 28.85
CA GLU A 80 -13.87 29.66 27.80
C GLU A 80 -12.92 29.88 26.62
N ALA A 81 -11.69 29.36 26.72
CA ALA A 81 -10.67 29.54 25.70
C ALA A 81 -10.48 28.27 24.86
N LEU A 82 -10.44 28.46 23.53
CA LEU A 82 -10.07 27.41 22.59
C LEU A 82 -8.59 27.54 22.24
N GLU A 83 -7.79 26.52 22.57
CA GLU A 83 -6.40 26.44 22.12
C GLU A 83 -6.32 25.89 20.70
N ILE A 84 -5.73 26.67 19.79
CA ILE A 84 -5.44 26.23 18.42
C ILE A 84 -3.92 26.30 18.20
N LEU A 85 -3.31 25.14 17.94
CA LEU A 85 -1.90 25.02 17.61
C LEU A 85 -1.72 24.96 16.08
N SER A 86 -1.20 26.03 15.50
CA SER A 86 -1.14 26.23 14.04
C SER A 86 0.19 25.86 13.39
N HIS A 87 1.29 25.78 14.16
CA HIS A 87 2.64 25.55 13.62
C HIS A 87 3.44 24.62 14.53
N TYR A 88 4.02 23.58 13.96
CA TYR A 88 4.84 22.60 14.68
C TYR A 88 6.19 22.45 13.98
N ASN A 89 7.26 22.32 14.78
CA ASN A 89 8.61 22.01 14.30
C ASN A 89 9.20 20.93 15.20
N TYR A 90 9.92 19.98 14.59
CA TYR A 90 10.69 18.97 15.32
C TYR A 90 12.06 19.53 15.71
N LYS A 91 12.50 19.22 16.93
CA LYS A 91 13.84 19.55 17.44
C LYS A 91 14.42 18.35 18.18
N LEU A 92 15.71 18.09 18.00
CA LEU A 92 16.44 17.14 18.84
C LEU A 92 16.76 17.80 20.17
N VAL A 93 16.57 17.08 21.27
CA VAL A 93 16.83 17.57 22.61
C VAL A 93 17.64 16.53 23.37
N ASP A 94 18.74 16.93 23.99
CA ASP A 94 19.58 16.04 24.80
C ASP A 94 18.96 15.76 26.19
N SER A 95 19.59 14.88 26.97
CA SER A 95 19.13 14.52 28.32
C SER A 95 19.14 15.69 29.33
N LYS A 96 19.80 16.80 29.00
CA LYS A 96 19.83 18.03 29.78
C LYS A 96 18.86 19.08 29.26
N GLY A 97 18.07 18.77 28.23
CA GLY A 97 17.10 19.70 27.65
C GLY A 97 17.70 20.69 26.66
N ASN A 98 18.96 20.54 26.23
CA ASN A 98 19.55 21.40 25.20
C ASN A 98 19.05 21.00 23.83
N ILE A 99 18.75 21.99 22.99
CA ILE A 99 18.42 21.76 21.58
C ILE A 99 19.70 21.42 20.84
N VAL A 100 19.66 20.34 20.07
CA VAL A 100 20.75 19.91 19.18
C VAL A 100 20.35 20.17 17.74
N ASP A 101 21.21 20.84 16.97
CA ASP A 101 21.02 20.96 15.53
C ASP A 101 21.50 19.67 14.84
N GLU A 102 20.56 18.97 14.20
CA GLU A 102 20.83 17.73 13.47
C GLU A 102 21.88 17.91 12.36
N ARG A 103 22.00 19.11 11.78
CA ARG A 103 22.98 19.41 10.71
C ARG A 103 24.39 19.61 11.25
N GLU A 104 24.53 20.17 12.45
CA GLU A 104 25.83 20.40 13.08
C GLU A 104 26.37 19.11 13.71
N MET A 105 25.49 18.21 14.16
CA MET A 105 25.86 16.95 14.79
C MET A 105 25.70 15.72 13.90
N GLY A 106 25.40 15.88 12.61
CA GLY A 106 25.07 14.77 11.71
C GLY A 106 26.12 13.65 11.65
N GLU A 107 27.41 13.98 11.78
CA GLU A 107 28.51 13.00 11.84
C GLU A 107 28.72 12.38 13.23
N LEU A 108 28.15 12.98 14.27
CA LEU A 108 28.29 12.58 15.68
C LEU A 108 27.06 11.84 16.22
N ILE A 109 25.99 11.73 15.43
CA ILE A 109 24.80 10.94 15.77
C ILE A 109 25.03 9.50 15.33
N GLU A 110 25.22 8.61 16.30
CA GLU A 110 25.25 7.16 16.07
C GLU A 110 23.85 6.58 16.32
N TYR A 111 23.41 5.73 15.39
CA TYR A 111 22.10 5.09 15.47
C TYR A 111 22.28 3.62 15.84
N TYR A 112 21.40 3.14 16.71
CA TYR A 112 21.38 1.76 17.16
C TYR A 112 19.98 1.20 16.96
N TYR A 113 19.87 -0.07 16.57
CA TYR A 113 18.63 -0.83 16.80
C TYR A 113 18.88 -1.85 17.91
N VAL A 114 17.83 -2.07 18.70
CA VAL A 114 17.82 -3.06 19.77
C VAL A 114 17.03 -4.26 19.25
N ASP A 115 17.63 -5.45 19.28
CA ASP A 115 16.95 -6.67 18.84
C ASP A 115 16.00 -7.24 19.91
N GLU A 116 15.31 -8.34 19.59
CA GLU A 116 14.36 -9.00 20.51
C GLU A 116 15.03 -9.52 21.81
N LYS A 117 16.36 -9.66 21.82
CA LYS A 117 17.13 -10.10 22.99
C LYS A 117 17.69 -8.94 23.80
N GLY A 118 17.54 -7.71 23.31
CA GLY A 118 18.06 -6.51 23.95
C GLY A 118 19.48 -6.14 23.52
N ASP A 119 20.06 -6.82 22.52
CA ASP A 119 21.40 -6.51 22.03
C ASP A 119 21.36 -5.30 21.10
N GLU A 120 22.28 -4.35 21.31
CA GLU A 120 22.40 -3.13 20.53
C GLU A 120 23.30 -3.34 19.30
N HIS A 121 22.83 -2.92 18.14
CA HIS A 121 23.56 -3.02 16.89
C HIS A 121 23.63 -1.66 16.20
N VAL A 122 24.85 -1.20 15.90
CA VAL A 122 25.08 0.06 15.20
C VAL A 122 24.55 -0.04 13.76
N VAL A 123 23.75 0.93 13.36
CA VAL A 123 23.15 1.03 12.03
C VAL A 123 23.33 2.41 11.43
N ARG A 124 23.21 2.49 10.11
CA ARG A 124 23.22 3.75 9.37
C ARG A 124 21.98 3.86 8.49
N PRO A 125 21.47 5.08 8.27
CA PRO A 125 20.40 5.30 7.31
C PRO A 125 20.78 4.72 5.94
N PHE A 126 19.81 4.16 5.23
CA PHE A 126 20.03 3.72 3.87
C PHE A 126 20.24 4.92 2.96
N GLU A 127 21.21 4.84 2.05
CA GLU A 127 21.34 5.82 0.97
C GLU A 127 20.18 5.69 -0.01
N ARG A 128 19.91 6.76 -0.76
CA ARG A 128 18.91 6.72 -1.83
C ARG A 128 19.40 5.79 -2.94
N THR A 129 18.58 4.81 -3.31
CA THR A 129 18.89 3.93 -4.44
C THR A 129 18.98 4.73 -5.74
N GLN A 130 20.14 4.63 -6.39
CA GLN A 130 20.40 5.25 -7.70
C GLN A 130 20.42 4.23 -8.84
N LEU A 131 20.54 2.94 -8.52
CA LEU A 131 20.63 1.84 -9.45
C LEU A 131 19.70 0.70 -9.00
N LEU A 132 18.73 0.37 -9.85
CA LEU A 132 17.93 -0.85 -9.74
C LEU A 132 18.67 -1.96 -10.49
N ASP A 133 19.42 -2.78 -9.75
CA ASP A 133 20.10 -3.94 -10.30
C ASP A 133 19.19 -5.17 -10.17
N ILE A 134 18.84 -5.77 -11.30
CA ILE A 134 17.94 -6.92 -11.36
C ILE A 134 18.67 -8.04 -12.10
N PRO A 135 19.36 -8.93 -11.37
CA PRO A 135 20.06 -10.05 -11.98
C PRO A 135 19.06 -11.10 -12.50
N PRO A 136 19.48 -12.00 -13.42
CA PRO A 136 18.59 -12.97 -14.07
C PRO A 136 17.73 -13.82 -13.12
N GLU A 137 18.28 -14.20 -11.97
CA GLU A 137 17.64 -14.99 -10.92
C GLU A 137 16.51 -14.24 -10.19
N ASN A 138 16.50 -12.91 -10.27
CA ASN A 138 15.49 -12.08 -9.62
C ASN A 138 14.28 -11.78 -10.52
N TRP A 139 14.20 -12.43 -11.68
CA TRP A 139 13.00 -12.40 -12.52
C TRP A 139 12.06 -13.54 -12.13
N VAL A 140 11.00 -13.18 -11.41
CA VAL A 140 10.04 -14.11 -10.80
C VAL A 140 8.67 -14.02 -11.47
N PRO A 141 7.80 -15.02 -11.33
CA PRO A 141 6.43 -14.95 -11.84
C PRO A 141 5.66 -13.75 -11.28
N SER A 142 4.82 -13.14 -12.11
CA SER A 142 4.02 -11.96 -11.72
C SER A 142 3.08 -12.22 -10.54
N THR A 143 2.60 -13.45 -10.40
CA THR A 143 1.74 -13.89 -9.28
C THR A 143 2.40 -13.75 -7.91
N LEU A 144 3.73 -13.69 -7.84
CA LEU A 144 4.44 -13.48 -6.57
C LEU A 144 4.09 -12.12 -5.96
N VAL A 145 3.79 -11.11 -6.79
CA VAL A 145 3.43 -9.76 -6.32
C VAL A 145 2.17 -9.79 -5.46
N ASP A 146 1.26 -10.74 -5.73
CA ASP A 146 0.01 -10.91 -5.00
C ASP A 146 0.22 -11.46 -3.58
N GLU A 147 1.45 -11.84 -3.20
CA GLU A 147 1.78 -12.21 -1.82
C GLU A 147 2.15 -10.99 -0.94
N PHE A 148 2.20 -9.79 -1.50
CA PHE A 148 2.71 -8.59 -0.82
C PHE A 148 1.69 -7.46 -0.75
N VAL A 149 1.78 -6.65 0.30
CA VAL A 149 0.97 -5.43 0.46
C VAL A 149 1.75 -4.27 -0.15
N ILE A 150 1.26 -3.72 -1.27
CA ILE A 150 1.95 -2.66 -1.98
C ILE A 150 1.71 -1.31 -1.30
N THR A 151 2.80 -0.70 -0.81
CA THR A 151 2.79 0.56 -0.06
C THR A 151 2.80 1.77 -0.99
N ALA A 152 3.53 1.69 -2.10
CA ALA A 152 3.64 2.77 -3.08
C ALA A 152 3.85 2.23 -4.49
N VAL A 153 3.35 2.98 -5.48
CA VAL A 153 3.51 2.65 -6.90
C VAL A 153 4.02 3.88 -7.64
N TYR A 154 5.05 3.67 -8.45
CA TYR A 154 5.64 4.71 -9.30
C TYR A 154 5.66 4.28 -10.76
N GLU A 155 5.40 5.21 -11.66
CA GLU A 155 5.69 5.08 -13.09
C GLU A 155 7.17 5.35 -13.35
N LEU A 156 7.78 4.48 -14.15
CA LEU A 156 9.11 4.67 -14.71
C LEU A 156 9.02 5.02 -16.19
N TYR A 157 9.70 6.10 -16.58
CA TYR A 157 9.68 6.59 -17.95
C TYR A 157 11.01 7.22 -18.35
N THR A 158 11.24 7.38 -19.65
CA THR A 158 12.42 8.04 -20.19
C THR A 158 12.04 8.91 -21.37
N ASP A 159 12.75 10.04 -21.54
CA ASP A 159 12.60 10.92 -22.70
C ASP A 159 13.57 10.54 -23.82
N LYS A 160 14.50 9.62 -23.55
CA LYS A 160 15.52 9.18 -24.51
C LYS A 160 14.95 8.07 -25.40
N LYS A 161 14.87 8.33 -26.71
CA LYS A 161 14.34 7.35 -27.68
C LYS A 161 15.06 6.00 -27.65
N LEU A 162 16.38 5.99 -27.52
CA LEU A 162 17.17 4.74 -27.48
C LEU A 162 16.81 3.90 -26.24
N ASP A 163 16.72 4.54 -25.08
CA ASP A 163 16.37 3.87 -23.82
C ASP A 163 14.92 3.39 -23.85
N MET A 164 14.03 4.14 -24.49
CA MET A 164 12.63 3.75 -24.71
C MET A 164 12.52 2.45 -25.52
N VAL A 165 13.33 2.28 -26.58
CA VAL A 165 13.35 1.03 -27.38
C VAL A 165 13.83 -0.14 -26.52
N LYS A 166 14.92 0.03 -25.77
CA LYS A 166 15.44 -1.00 -24.84
C LYS A 166 14.42 -1.38 -23.76
N LEU A 167 13.73 -0.39 -23.20
CA LEU A 167 12.67 -0.62 -22.21
C LEU A 167 11.47 -1.34 -22.81
N TRP A 168 11.13 -1.07 -24.07
CA TRP A 168 10.08 -1.78 -24.79
C TRP A 168 10.46 -3.23 -25.06
N GLU A 169 11.66 -3.49 -25.58
CA GLU A 169 12.14 -4.85 -25.85
C GLU A 169 12.15 -5.70 -24.57
N LEU A 170 12.61 -5.12 -23.46
CA LEU A 170 12.56 -5.79 -22.16
C LEU A 170 11.11 -6.00 -21.70
N ALA A 171 10.23 -5.02 -21.86
CA ALA A 171 8.83 -5.12 -21.43
C ALA A 171 8.09 -6.20 -22.21
N GLU A 172 8.26 -6.22 -23.53
CA GLU A 172 7.66 -7.21 -24.41
C GLU A 172 8.10 -8.63 -24.04
N LYS A 173 9.41 -8.82 -23.78
CA LYS A 173 9.94 -10.11 -23.33
C LYS A 173 9.31 -10.54 -22.00
N MET A 174 9.30 -9.66 -21.01
CA MET A 174 8.83 -9.98 -19.66
C MET A 174 7.31 -10.18 -19.60
N LEU A 175 6.53 -9.46 -20.40
CA LEU A 175 5.09 -9.68 -20.56
C LEU A 175 4.79 -11.04 -21.19
N LYS A 176 5.58 -11.48 -22.19
CA LYS A 176 5.43 -12.81 -22.80
C LYS A 176 5.78 -13.94 -21.84
N GLU A 177 6.77 -13.72 -20.97
CA GLU A 177 7.23 -14.70 -19.98
C GLU A 177 6.45 -14.65 -18.65
N ASP A 178 5.52 -13.71 -18.49
CA ASP A 178 4.79 -13.43 -17.24
C ASP A 178 5.72 -13.19 -16.03
N LYS A 179 6.76 -12.37 -16.21
CA LYS A 179 7.79 -12.11 -15.21
C LYS A 179 7.84 -10.67 -14.74
N VAL A 180 8.24 -10.50 -13.48
CA VAL A 180 8.54 -9.23 -12.84
C VAL A 180 9.93 -9.28 -12.22
N GLY A 181 10.63 -8.14 -12.22
CA GLY A 181 11.95 -8.04 -11.62
C GLY A 181 11.87 -7.69 -10.15
N VAL A 182 12.66 -8.35 -9.29
CA VAL A 182 12.72 -8.06 -7.85
C VAL A 182 14.06 -7.44 -7.50
N THR A 183 14.03 -6.36 -6.74
CA THR A 183 15.23 -5.73 -6.18
C THR A 183 14.90 -4.99 -4.89
N THR A 184 15.84 -4.23 -4.35
CA THR A 184 15.63 -3.37 -3.17
C THR A 184 15.67 -1.90 -3.56
N TYR A 185 14.95 -1.08 -2.81
CA TYR A 185 14.88 0.35 -3.04
C TYR A 185 14.78 1.13 -1.74
N SER A 186 15.57 2.19 -1.60
CA SER A 186 15.48 3.16 -0.51
C SER A 186 15.30 4.57 -1.06
N HIS A 187 14.43 5.35 -0.40
CA HIS A 187 14.26 6.77 -0.69
C HIS A 187 15.43 7.64 -0.17
N GLY A 188 16.33 7.08 0.64
CA GLY A 188 17.40 7.85 1.30
C GLY A 188 16.91 8.69 2.48
N ARG A 189 15.79 8.30 3.09
CA ARG A 189 15.08 9.07 4.13
C ARG A 189 15.01 8.31 5.45
N GLY A 190 16.11 7.72 5.89
CA GLY A 190 16.21 7.00 7.16
C GLY A 190 16.50 5.50 6.98
N PHE A 191 15.91 4.68 7.84
CA PHE A 191 16.24 3.27 8.02
C PHE A 191 15.29 2.30 7.32
N VAL A 192 14.53 2.79 6.33
CA VAL A 192 13.56 1.97 5.61
C VAL A 192 14.11 1.62 4.23
N SER A 193 14.17 0.32 3.95
CA SER A 193 14.41 -0.24 2.63
C SER A 193 13.20 -1.07 2.22
N TYR A 194 12.80 -0.96 0.96
CA TYR A 194 11.64 -1.62 0.40
C TYR A 194 12.10 -2.74 -0.54
N TYR A 195 11.34 -3.83 -0.60
CA TYR A 195 11.33 -4.67 -1.77
C TYR A 195 10.65 -3.91 -2.91
N ALA A 196 11.24 -3.97 -4.09
CA ALA A 196 10.80 -3.27 -5.27
C ALA A 196 10.52 -4.28 -6.39
N PHE A 197 9.29 -4.26 -6.90
CA PHE A 197 8.89 -5.02 -8.08
C PHE A 197 8.88 -4.10 -9.30
N LEU A 198 9.67 -4.46 -10.30
CA LEU A 198 9.66 -3.84 -11.62
C LEU A 198 8.70 -4.61 -12.53
N CYS A 199 7.52 -4.03 -12.77
CA CYS A 199 6.43 -4.67 -13.51
C CYS A 199 6.21 -3.96 -14.86
N PRO A 200 6.28 -4.67 -15.99
CA PRO A 200 5.85 -4.11 -17.26
C PRO A 200 4.31 -4.07 -17.32
N ILE A 201 3.74 -3.04 -17.93
CA ILE A 201 2.29 -2.90 -18.11
C ILE A 201 1.93 -2.48 -19.54
N MET A 202 0.73 -2.88 -19.97
CA MET A 202 0.12 -2.43 -21.22
C MET A 202 -1.26 -1.83 -20.91
N VAL A 203 -1.45 -0.56 -21.27
CA VAL A 203 -2.71 0.16 -21.04
C VAL A 203 -3.04 0.97 -22.28
N ASN A 204 -4.24 0.79 -22.84
CA ASN A 204 -4.73 1.54 -24.01
C ASN A 204 -3.76 1.52 -25.21
N GLY A 205 -3.14 0.36 -25.48
CA GLY A 205 -2.17 0.19 -26.56
C GLY A 205 -0.81 0.86 -26.34
N LYS A 206 -0.56 1.42 -25.14
CA LYS A 206 0.73 1.97 -24.73
C LYS A 206 1.39 1.06 -23.71
N PHE A 207 2.72 1.08 -23.67
CA PHE A 207 3.49 0.35 -22.67
C PHE A 207 3.95 1.28 -21.55
N GLY A 208 4.23 0.71 -20.39
CA GLY A 208 4.81 1.41 -19.26
C GLY A 208 5.53 0.45 -18.32
N TRP A 209 6.24 1.02 -17.36
CA TRP A 209 6.89 0.29 -16.28
C TRP A 209 6.40 0.83 -14.95
N LEU A 210 6.00 -0.06 -14.06
CA LEU A 210 5.66 0.26 -12.69
C LEU A 210 6.76 -0.23 -11.75
N LEU A 211 7.15 0.63 -10.82
CA LEU A 211 7.93 0.27 -9.65
C LEU A 211 6.97 0.19 -8.47
N LYS A 212 6.63 -1.01 -8.04
CA LYS A 212 5.79 -1.26 -6.86
C LYS A 212 6.69 -1.51 -5.65
N LEU A 213 6.52 -0.75 -4.59
CA LEU A 213 7.31 -0.86 -3.36
C LEU A 213 6.48 -1.53 -2.26
N THR A 214 7.12 -2.39 -1.49
CA THR A 214 6.55 -3.05 -0.32
C THR A 214 7.61 -3.25 0.76
N ASP A 215 7.16 -3.24 2.01
CA ASP A 215 7.89 -3.65 3.20
C ASP A 215 7.20 -4.82 3.93
N THR A 216 6.07 -5.30 3.38
CA THR A 216 5.14 -6.18 4.09
C THR A 216 4.72 -7.36 3.19
N LYS A 217 5.00 -8.58 3.66
CA LYS A 217 4.49 -9.82 3.06
C LYS A 217 3.20 -10.25 3.77
N MET A 218 2.21 -10.71 3.01
CA MET A 218 0.99 -11.28 3.58
C MET A 218 1.27 -12.60 4.28
N ARG A 219 0.62 -12.79 5.43
CA ARG A 219 0.59 -14.04 6.18
C ARG A 219 -0.83 -14.59 6.11
N PHE A 220 -0.98 -15.81 5.61
CA PHE A 220 -2.28 -16.47 5.52
C PHE A 220 -2.45 -17.41 6.71
N ASP A 221 -3.36 -17.07 7.62
CA ASP A 221 -3.61 -17.88 8.83
C ASP A 221 -4.73 -18.92 8.66
N HIS A 222 -5.52 -18.85 7.58
CA HIS A 222 -6.71 -19.67 7.34
C HIS A 222 -6.85 -20.19 5.90
N LEU A 223 -5.78 -20.76 5.34
CA LEU A 223 -5.87 -21.42 4.03
C LEU A 223 -6.78 -22.66 4.14
N MET A 224 -7.71 -22.79 3.19
CA MET A 224 -8.62 -23.94 3.11
C MET A 224 -8.01 -25.06 2.28
N GLU A 225 -8.33 -26.31 2.61
CA GLU A 225 -7.96 -27.46 1.79
C GLU A 225 -8.66 -27.41 0.43
N ILE A 226 -7.95 -27.84 -0.62
CA ILE A 226 -8.56 -28.00 -1.94
C ILE A 226 -9.58 -29.14 -1.83
N PRO A 227 -10.88 -28.89 -2.07
CA PRO A 227 -11.88 -29.94 -1.95
C PRO A 227 -11.60 -31.05 -2.96
N ALA A 228 -11.63 -32.30 -2.51
CA ALA A 228 -11.58 -33.44 -3.41
C ALA A 228 -12.71 -33.34 -4.44
N LYS A 229 -12.46 -33.73 -5.69
CA LYS A 229 -13.50 -33.80 -6.72
C LYS A 229 -14.58 -34.79 -6.26
N ILE A 230 -15.64 -34.29 -5.64
CA ILE A 230 -16.85 -35.07 -5.40
C ILE A 230 -17.45 -35.31 -6.78
N PRO A 231 -17.57 -36.56 -7.25
CA PRO A 231 -18.32 -36.82 -8.48
C PRO A 231 -19.76 -36.36 -8.21
N LEU A 232 -20.13 -35.22 -8.79
CA LEU A 232 -21.52 -34.79 -8.82
C LEU A 232 -22.31 -35.97 -9.40
N PRO A 233 -23.38 -36.44 -8.74
CA PRO A 233 -24.22 -37.47 -9.33
C PRO A 233 -24.71 -36.92 -10.66
N VAL A 234 -24.24 -37.51 -11.77
CA VAL A 234 -24.77 -37.24 -13.09
C VAL A 234 -26.24 -37.60 -12.98
N LYS A 235 -27.14 -36.60 -12.94
CA LYS A 235 -28.55 -36.85 -13.19
C LYS A 235 -28.57 -37.55 -14.54
N GLN A 236 -28.83 -38.85 -14.55
CA GLN A 236 -29.04 -39.58 -15.79
C GLN A 236 -30.05 -38.78 -16.58
N ALA A 237 -29.69 -38.34 -17.79
CA ALA A 237 -30.65 -37.72 -18.68
C ALA A 237 -31.86 -38.67 -18.73
N PRO A 238 -33.10 -38.18 -18.54
CA PRO A 238 -34.28 -39.04 -18.53
C PRO A 238 -34.22 -39.89 -19.80
N THR A 239 -34.17 -41.20 -19.61
CA THR A 239 -34.20 -42.16 -20.70
C THR A 239 -35.44 -41.83 -21.51
N LEU A 240 -35.28 -41.43 -22.77
CA LEU A 240 -36.39 -41.20 -23.70
C LEU A 240 -37.37 -42.36 -23.55
N GLU A 241 -38.55 -42.09 -22.98
CA GLU A 241 -39.65 -43.05 -22.98
C GLU A 241 -39.97 -43.35 -24.43
N ARG A 242 -39.45 -44.48 -24.93
CA ARG A 242 -39.82 -44.95 -26.25
C ARG A 242 -41.29 -45.32 -26.19
N LEU A 243 -42.12 -44.64 -26.97
CA LEU A 243 -43.52 -45.03 -27.17
C LEU A 243 -43.58 -46.54 -27.45
N PRO A 244 -44.55 -47.26 -26.85
CA PRO A 244 -44.64 -48.70 -27.02
C PRO A 244 -44.73 -49.05 -28.51
N PRO A 245 -44.09 -50.14 -28.96
CA PRO A 245 -44.09 -50.52 -30.37
C PRO A 245 -45.51 -50.68 -30.89
N VAL A 246 -45.78 -50.13 -32.08
CA VAL A 246 -47.11 -50.04 -32.73
C VAL A 246 -47.86 -51.40 -32.77
N GLN A 247 -47.13 -52.51 -32.69
CA GLN A 247 -47.67 -53.87 -32.60
C GLN A 247 -48.63 -54.07 -31.40
N LEU A 248 -48.44 -53.37 -30.28
CA LEU A 248 -49.34 -53.37 -29.12
C LEU A 248 -50.64 -52.57 -29.35
N ILE A 249 -50.61 -51.56 -30.23
CA ILE A 249 -51.78 -50.75 -30.61
C ILE A 249 -52.68 -51.52 -31.59
N VAL A 250 -52.09 -52.35 -32.47
CA VAL A 250 -52.86 -53.14 -33.45
C VAL A 250 -53.55 -54.35 -32.78
N ALA A 251 -52.97 -54.95 -31.73
CA ALA A 251 -53.58 -56.06 -31.00
C ALA A 251 -54.81 -55.65 -30.18
N THR A 252 -54.83 -54.42 -29.66
CA THR A 252 -55.97 -53.86 -28.91
C THR A 252 -57.11 -53.40 -29.82
N ALA A 253 -56.82 -53.02 -31.07
CA ALA A 253 -57.85 -52.69 -32.07
C ALA A 253 -58.59 -53.93 -32.62
N LYS A 254 -57.92 -55.09 -32.75
CA LYS A 254 -58.57 -56.33 -33.24
C LYS A 254 -59.48 -57.03 -32.23
N LYS A 255 -59.32 -56.77 -30.92
CA LYS A 255 -60.16 -57.38 -29.87
C LYS A 255 -61.55 -56.74 -29.73
N LYS A 256 -61.87 -55.70 -30.50
CA LYS A 256 -63.15 -54.95 -30.40
C LYS A 256 -64.17 -55.27 -31.51
N LYS A 257 -63.99 -56.36 -32.26
CA LYS A 257 -65.01 -56.90 -33.19
C LYS A 257 -65.14 -58.42 -32.98
N GLN A 258 -66.30 -58.83 -32.43
CA GLN A 258 -66.80 -60.17 -32.02
C GLN A 258 -66.94 -60.21 -30.49
N THR A 259 -68.10 -59.92 -29.90
CA THR A 259 -69.39 -60.66 -29.91
C THR A 259 -70.56 -59.65 -29.77
N SER A 260 -71.55 -59.59 -30.67
CA SER A 260 -72.82 -60.36 -30.71
C SER A 260 -72.89 -61.65 -29.92
#